data_AF-A0A7W8CNA9-F1
#
_entry.id   AF-A0A7W8CNA9-F1
#
_cell.length_a   1.000
_cell.length_b   1.000
_cell.length_c   1.000
_cell.angle_alpha   90.00
_cell.angle_beta   90.00
_cell.angle_gamma   90.00
#
_symmetry.space_group_name_H-M   'P 1'
#
loop_
_entity.id
_entity.type
_entity.pdbx_description
1 polymer ?
#
loop_
_entity_poly.entity_id
_entity_poly.type
_entity_poly.pdbx_seq_one_letter_code
_entity_poly.pdbx_strand_id
1 'polypeptide(L)'
;MMVYAALDAWRRRMVERGHDLLDVALTRTHDVRERIEEIPDVEVLDREPLGEHASHDLDRLQIVMDIETTGTSGYQGVDWIREHRQLDLHVRNHRRMVATISFADDDHTVERLITALSDWRQAAREFERPPRIELPSPGELELDTVILPRDSFFGAAEMVPAEQAAGRVSAEQITPYPSGVPAVVPGEELNDAVIDYLRSGADAGMTLPDPSDPKMHHFRVVT
;
A
#
# COMPACT_ATOMS: atom_id res chain seq x y z
N MET A 1 -32.44 -0.50 -2.75
CA MET A 1 -33.07 -1.67 -3.39
C MET A 1 -32.07 -2.47 -4.22
N MET A 2 -31.31 -1.86 -5.15
CA MET A 2 -30.32 -2.59 -5.96
C MET A 2 -29.16 -3.21 -5.16
N VAL A 3 -28.68 -2.55 -4.10
CA VAL A 3 -27.59 -3.09 -3.26
C VAL A 3 -27.98 -4.41 -2.58
N TYR A 4 -29.17 -4.49 -1.97
CA TYR A 4 -29.64 -5.72 -1.34
C TYR A 4 -29.86 -6.86 -2.35
N ALA A 5 -30.38 -6.54 -3.54
CA ALA A 5 -30.52 -7.53 -4.61
C ALA A 5 -29.15 -8.05 -5.09
N ALA A 6 -28.16 -7.17 -5.24
CA ALA A 6 -26.80 -7.56 -5.60
C ALA A 6 -26.14 -8.45 -4.53
N LEU A 7 -26.28 -8.10 -3.25
CA LEU A 7 -25.75 -8.90 -2.15
C LEU A 7 -26.39 -10.30 -2.08
N ASP A 8 -27.72 -10.40 -2.24
CA ASP A 8 -28.38 -11.71 -2.26
C ASP A 8 -28.04 -12.54 -3.51
N ALA A 9 -27.91 -11.89 -4.68
CA ALA A 9 -27.44 -12.54 -5.89
C ALA A 9 -26.01 -13.08 -5.74
N TRP A 10 -25.11 -12.31 -5.11
CA TRP A 10 -23.74 -12.76 -4.81
C TRP A 10 -23.72 -13.92 -3.82
N ARG A 11 -24.48 -13.83 -2.73
CA ARG A 11 -24.64 -14.93 -1.77
C ARG A 11 -25.10 -16.20 -2.50
N ARG A 12 -26.15 -16.11 -3.33
CA ARG A 12 -26.66 -17.23 -4.10
C ARG A 12 -25.60 -17.80 -5.04
N ARG A 13 -24.88 -16.95 -5.78
CA ARG A 13 -23.83 -17.37 -6.71
C ARG A 13 -22.68 -18.09 -6.00
N MET A 14 -22.26 -17.62 -4.83
CA MET A 14 -21.22 -18.26 -4.03
C MET A 14 -21.69 -19.60 -3.45
N VAL A 15 -22.97 -19.72 -3.05
CA VAL A 15 -23.53 -21.01 -2.62
C VAL A 15 -23.63 -22.02 -3.77
N GLU A 16 -24.08 -21.58 -4.96
CA GLU A 16 -24.29 -22.48 -6.09
C GLU A 16 -23.00 -22.83 -6.85
N ARG A 17 -22.02 -21.91 -6.92
CA ARG A 17 -20.84 -22.03 -7.80
C ARG A 17 -19.54 -21.48 -7.19
N GLY A 18 -19.51 -21.16 -5.90
CA GLY A 18 -18.37 -20.49 -5.27
C GLY A 18 -17.06 -21.27 -5.36
N HIS A 19 -17.12 -22.59 -5.14
CA HIS A 19 -15.96 -23.48 -5.25
C HIS A 19 -15.38 -23.45 -6.67
N ASP A 20 -16.17 -23.78 -7.70
CA ASP A 20 -15.70 -23.76 -9.09
C ASP A 20 -15.10 -22.39 -9.49
N LEU A 21 -15.71 -21.28 -9.07
CA LEU A 21 -15.23 -19.93 -9.37
C LEU A 21 -13.87 -19.65 -8.72
N LEU A 22 -13.69 -20.05 -7.47
CA LEU A 22 -12.45 -19.83 -6.74
C LEU A 22 -11.35 -20.81 -7.17
N ASP A 23 -11.69 -22.06 -7.46
CA ASP A 23 -10.75 -23.06 -7.96
C ASP A 23 -10.13 -22.58 -9.29
N VAL A 24 -10.96 -22.10 -10.22
CA VAL A 24 -10.48 -21.51 -11.49
C VAL A 24 -9.59 -20.29 -11.23
N ALA A 25 -9.98 -19.39 -10.32
CA ALA A 25 -9.17 -18.22 -9.98
C ALA A 25 -7.83 -18.62 -9.35
N LEU A 26 -7.80 -19.62 -8.47
CA LEU A 26 -6.59 -20.11 -7.81
C LEU A 26 -5.65 -20.82 -8.80
N THR A 27 -6.17 -21.67 -9.68
CA THR A 27 -5.37 -22.29 -10.76
C THR A 27 -4.76 -21.21 -11.66
N ARG A 28 -5.56 -20.24 -12.11
CA ARG A 28 -5.04 -19.14 -12.91
C ARG A 28 -3.98 -18.33 -12.15
N THR A 29 -4.21 -18.06 -10.88
CA THR A 29 -3.27 -17.30 -10.06
C THR A 29 -1.94 -18.03 -9.91
N HIS A 30 -1.95 -19.35 -9.76
CA HIS A 30 -0.74 -20.16 -9.77
C HIS A 30 0.05 -19.98 -11.07
N ASP A 31 -0.60 -20.05 -12.23
CA ASP A 31 0.06 -19.86 -13.53
C ASP A 31 0.59 -18.43 -13.70
N VAL A 32 -0.16 -17.42 -13.26
CA VAL A 32 0.29 -16.01 -13.28
C VAL A 32 1.53 -15.82 -12.44
N ARG A 33 1.55 -16.42 -11.24
CA ARG A 33 2.69 -16.38 -10.33
C ARG A 33 3.96 -16.93 -10.97
N GLU A 34 3.89 -18.13 -11.57
CA GLU A 34 5.03 -18.74 -12.26
C GLU A 34 5.54 -17.86 -13.41
N ARG A 35 4.64 -17.23 -14.17
CA ARG A 35 5.02 -16.34 -15.28
C ARG A 35 5.64 -15.02 -14.82
N ILE A 36 5.26 -14.50 -13.64
CA ILE A 36 5.88 -13.30 -13.09
C ILE A 36 7.30 -13.60 -12.59
N GLU A 37 7.57 -14.79 -12.06
CA GLU A 37 8.92 -15.24 -11.68
C GLU A 37 9.89 -15.30 -12.87
N GLU A 38 9.38 -15.40 -14.11
CA GLU A 38 10.21 -15.33 -15.32
C GLU A 38 10.67 -13.90 -15.64
N ILE A 39 10.07 -12.87 -15.02
CA ILE A 39 10.44 -11.47 -15.23
C ILE A 39 11.71 -11.17 -14.44
N PRO A 40 12.80 -10.69 -15.09
CA PRO A 40 14.07 -10.45 -14.41
C PRO A 40 13.95 -9.50 -13.22
N ASP A 41 14.57 -9.90 -12.11
CA ASP A 41 14.69 -9.11 -10.87
C ASP A 41 13.36 -8.88 -10.12
N VAL A 42 12.29 -9.59 -10.48
CA VAL A 42 11.01 -9.60 -9.78
C VAL A 42 10.84 -10.95 -9.08
N GLU A 43 10.62 -10.93 -7.77
CA GLU A 43 10.39 -12.14 -6.97
C GLU A 43 8.94 -12.15 -6.49
N VAL A 44 8.23 -13.27 -6.64
CA VAL A 44 6.86 -13.39 -6.15
C VAL A 44 6.86 -14.09 -4.80
N LEU A 45 6.59 -13.33 -3.73
CA LEU A 45 6.67 -13.83 -2.36
C LEU A 45 5.73 -15.02 -2.13
N ASP A 46 6.33 -16.21 -2.07
CA ASP A 46 5.61 -17.49 -2.00
C ASP A 46 5.59 -18.09 -0.59
N ARG A 47 6.33 -17.46 0.33
CA ARG A 47 6.44 -17.84 1.74
C ARG A 47 6.13 -16.64 2.61
N GLU A 48 5.39 -16.88 3.68
CA GLU A 48 5.25 -15.91 4.74
C GLU A 48 6.64 -15.61 5.33
N PRO A 49 6.94 -14.36 5.72
CA PRO A 49 7.80 -14.16 6.87
C PRO A 49 7.04 -14.76 8.05
N LEU A 50 7.24 -16.05 8.29
CA LEU A 50 6.83 -16.76 9.50
C LEU A 50 7.63 -16.17 10.68
N GLY A 51 7.33 -14.93 11.05
CA GLY A 51 7.60 -14.45 12.38
C GLY A 51 6.74 -15.25 13.34
N GLU A 52 7.23 -15.45 14.56
CA GLU A 52 6.67 -16.35 15.57
C GLU A 52 5.19 -16.06 15.93
N HIS A 53 4.61 -14.91 15.52
CA HIS A 53 3.36 -14.40 16.09
C HIS A 53 2.34 -13.69 15.15
N ALA A 54 2.45 -13.69 13.81
CA ALA A 54 1.55 -12.81 13.02
C ALA A 54 0.97 -13.31 11.67
N SER A 55 1.39 -14.45 11.13
CA SER A 55 0.89 -14.96 9.85
C SER A 55 0.46 -16.42 9.99
N HIS A 56 -0.67 -16.79 9.36
CA HIS A 56 -1.26 -18.13 9.44
C HIS A 56 -1.41 -18.76 8.05
N ASP A 57 -1.86 -17.98 7.06
CA ASP A 57 -1.81 -18.37 5.65
C ASP A 57 -1.68 -17.12 4.75
N LEU A 58 -1.20 -17.35 3.52
CA LEU A 58 -1.09 -16.34 2.47
C LEU A 58 -2.29 -16.44 1.53
N ASP A 59 -3.05 -15.34 1.38
CA ASP A 59 -4.05 -15.25 0.32
C ASP A 59 -3.35 -15.28 -1.05
N ARG A 60 -3.44 -16.43 -1.72
CA ARG A 60 -2.79 -16.66 -3.02
C ARG A 60 -3.30 -15.71 -4.10
N LEU A 61 -4.53 -15.21 -3.98
CA LEU A 61 -5.12 -14.24 -4.92
C LEU A 61 -4.43 -12.87 -4.85
N GLN A 62 -3.66 -12.59 -3.79
CA GLN A 62 -2.79 -11.43 -3.67
C GLN A 62 -1.37 -11.80 -4.09
N ILE A 63 -1.01 -11.47 -5.32
CA ILE A 63 0.33 -11.69 -5.86
C ILE A 63 1.24 -10.56 -5.38
N VAL A 64 1.95 -10.80 -4.29
CA VAL A 64 2.92 -9.85 -3.73
C VAL A 64 4.26 -10.02 -4.43
N MET A 65 4.67 -9.00 -5.18
CA MET A 65 5.94 -8.95 -5.91
C MET A 65 6.95 -8.11 -5.12
N ASP A 66 8.07 -8.70 -4.72
CA ASP A 66 9.26 -7.95 -4.31
C ASP A 66 10.03 -7.51 -5.55
N ILE A 67 10.33 -6.22 -5.60
CA ILE A 67 10.97 -5.57 -6.74
C ILE A 67 12.21 -4.79 -6.34
N GLU A 68 12.71 -4.95 -5.11
CA GLU A 68 13.85 -4.19 -4.61
C GLU A 68 15.07 -4.31 -5.54
N THR A 69 15.33 -5.51 -6.04
CA THR A 69 16.46 -5.81 -6.94
C THR A 69 16.38 -5.07 -8.28
N THR A 70 15.19 -4.61 -8.69
CA THR A 70 15.03 -3.79 -9.91
C THR A 70 15.66 -2.40 -9.77
N GLY A 71 15.91 -1.94 -8.54
CA GLY A 71 16.40 -0.59 -8.24
C GLY A 71 15.34 0.51 -8.34
N THR A 72 14.06 0.13 -8.48
CA THR A 72 12.93 1.06 -8.58
C THR A 72 11.97 0.90 -7.41
N SER A 73 11.09 1.89 -7.21
CA SER A 73 10.01 1.81 -6.23
C SER A 73 8.71 1.33 -6.88
N GLY A 74 7.83 0.72 -6.08
CA GLY A 74 6.48 0.36 -6.53
C GLY A 74 5.63 1.58 -6.86
N TYR A 75 5.92 2.74 -6.26
CA TYR A 75 5.29 4.02 -6.63
C TYR A 75 5.57 4.35 -8.10
N GLN A 76 6.86 4.42 -8.48
CA GLN A 76 7.27 4.65 -9.87
C GLN A 76 6.72 3.58 -10.82
N GLY A 77 6.78 2.32 -10.40
CA GLY A 77 6.37 1.21 -11.26
C GLY A 77 4.89 1.21 -11.60
N VAL A 78 4.03 1.38 -10.61
CA VAL A 78 2.58 1.42 -10.88
C VAL A 78 2.17 2.71 -11.57
N ASP A 79 2.78 3.85 -11.25
CA ASP A 79 2.49 5.10 -11.97
C ASP A 79 2.84 4.96 -13.46
N TRP A 80 3.98 4.33 -13.77
CA TRP A 80 4.36 4.03 -15.15
C TRP A 80 3.39 3.05 -15.82
N ILE A 81 3.04 1.94 -15.16
CA ILE A 81 2.09 0.94 -15.69
C ILE A 81 0.72 1.59 -15.95
N ARG A 82 0.26 2.46 -15.06
CA ARG A 82 -1.01 3.17 -15.21
C ARG A 82 -0.98 4.12 -16.41
N GLU A 83 0.07 4.90 -16.56
CA GLU A 83 0.24 5.85 -17.67
C GLU A 83 0.39 5.13 -19.03
N HIS A 84 1.19 4.06 -19.08
CA HIS A 84 1.61 3.45 -20.35
C HIS A 84 0.80 2.22 -20.75
N ARG A 85 0.13 1.56 -19.80
CA ARG A 85 -0.60 0.29 -20.01
C ARG A 85 -2.05 0.34 -19.55
N GLN A 86 -2.49 1.46 -18.96
CA GLN A 86 -3.87 1.67 -18.48
C GLN A 86 -4.32 0.51 -17.58
N LEU A 87 -3.41 0.09 -16.72
CA LEU A 87 -3.58 -0.99 -15.76
C LEU A 87 -3.24 -0.44 -14.38
N ASP A 88 -4.00 -0.85 -13.38
CA ASP A 88 -3.75 -0.46 -11.99
C ASP A 88 -3.45 -1.69 -11.16
N LEU A 89 -2.63 -1.51 -10.12
CA LEU A 89 -2.29 -2.56 -9.17
C LEU A 89 -2.87 -2.22 -7.80
N HIS A 90 -3.19 -3.25 -7.03
CA HIS A 90 -3.94 -3.11 -5.78
C HIS A 90 -3.16 -2.31 -4.73
N VAL A 91 -1.91 -2.69 -4.48
CA VAL A 91 -1.03 -2.05 -3.50
C VAL A 91 0.35 -1.84 -4.10
N ARG A 92 1.00 -0.73 -3.73
CA ARG A 92 2.35 -0.38 -4.16
C ARG A 92 3.10 0.32 -3.04
N ASN A 93 4.31 -0.09 -2.72
CA ASN A 93 5.14 0.59 -1.73
C ASN A 93 6.55 0.80 -2.28
N HIS A 94 7.47 1.29 -1.46
CA HIS A 94 8.84 1.55 -1.87
C HIS A 94 9.63 0.32 -2.35
N ARG A 95 9.16 -0.91 -2.11
CA ARG A 95 9.83 -2.18 -2.44
C ARG A 95 8.94 -3.22 -3.13
N ARG A 96 7.62 -3.02 -3.17
CA ARG A 96 6.66 -4.05 -3.55
C ARG A 96 5.54 -3.51 -4.42
N MET A 97 5.04 -4.37 -5.29
CA MET A 97 3.79 -4.21 -6.01
C MET A 97 2.89 -5.41 -5.73
N VAL A 98 1.58 -5.21 -5.72
CA VAL A 98 0.61 -6.30 -5.49
C VAL A 98 -0.42 -6.30 -6.59
N ALA A 99 -0.49 -7.41 -7.33
CA ALA A 99 -1.58 -7.68 -8.25
C ALA A 99 -2.63 -8.55 -7.54
N THR A 100 -3.91 -8.26 -7.75
CA THR A 100 -5.01 -9.08 -7.24
C THR A 100 -5.65 -9.81 -8.40
N ILE A 101 -5.72 -11.14 -8.32
CA ILE A 101 -6.49 -11.97 -9.24
C ILE A 101 -7.82 -12.33 -8.58
N SER A 102 -8.88 -12.34 -9.36
CA SER A 102 -10.23 -12.68 -8.92
C SER A 102 -10.89 -13.65 -9.88
N PHE A 103 -12.06 -14.18 -9.50
CA PHE A 103 -12.89 -14.97 -10.41
C PHE A 103 -13.37 -14.18 -11.66
N ALA A 104 -13.21 -12.85 -11.67
CA ALA A 104 -13.59 -11.99 -12.79
C ALA A 104 -12.47 -11.88 -13.84
N ASP A 105 -11.26 -12.34 -13.53
CA ASP A 105 -10.15 -12.36 -14.45
C ASP A 105 -10.25 -13.50 -15.45
N ASP A 106 -9.66 -13.29 -16.62
CA ASP A 106 -9.58 -14.25 -17.70
C ASP A 106 -8.19 -14.21 -18.34
N ASP A 107 -7.98 -15.03 -19.37
CA ASP A 107 -6.68 -15.12 -20.03
C ASP A 107 -6.29 -13.78 -20.66
N HIS A 108 -7.27 -12.98 -21.09
CA HIS A 108 -6.99 -11.65 -21.65
C HIS A 108 -6.49 -10.68 -20.58
N THR A 109 -7.12 -10.63 -19.40
CA THR A 109 -6.63 -9.76 -18.30
C THR A 109 -5.27 -10.21 -17.79
N VAL A 110 -5.02 -11.52 -17.74
CA VAL A 110 -3.72 -12.08 -17.40
C VAL A 110 -2.63 -11.67 -18.39
N GLU A 111 -2.86 -11.83 -19.70
CA GLU A 111 -1.86 -11.43 -20.70
C GLU A 111 -1.55 -9.93 -20.62
N ARG A 112 -2.57 -9.10 -20.34
CA ARG A 112 -2.37 -7.66 -20.13
C ARG A 112 -1.48 -7.39 -18.93
N LEU A 113 -1.67 -8.09 -17.81
CA LEU A 113 -0.84 -7.95 -16.61
C LEU A 113 0.61 -8.34 -16.88
N ILE A 114 0.85 -9.52 -17.47
CA ILE A 114 2.20 -10.03 -17.73
C ILE A 114 2.94 -9.13 -18.73
N THR A 115 2.25 -8.67 -19.78
CA THR A 115 2.83 -7.72 -20.74
C THR A 115 3.19 -6.40 -20.05
N ALA A 116 2.29 -5.87 -19.22
CA ALA A 116 2.52 -4.60 -18.54
C ALA A 116 3.72 -4.65 -17.57
N LEU A 117 3.85 -5.74 -16.80
CA LEU A 117 4.97 -5.97 -15.90
C LEU A 117 6.29 -6.15 -16.67
N SER A 118 6.28 -6.90 -17.78
CA SER A 118 7.47 -7.11 -18.62
C SER A 118 7.96 -5.80 -19.24
N ASP A 119 7.05 -5.02 -19.79
CA ASP A 119 7.37 -3.72 -20.39
C ASP A 119 7.83 -2.71 -19.35
N TRP A 120 7.17 -2.70 -18.18
CA TRP A 120 7.62 -1.89 -17.04
C TRP A 120 9.05 -2.26 -16.67
N ARG A 121 9.37 -3.55 -16.52
CA ARG A 121 10.71 -3.98 -16.13
C ARG A 121 11.77 -3.51 -17.12
N GLN A 122 11.45 -3.52 -18.41
CA GLN A 122 12.35 -2.98 -19.45
C GLN A 122 12.55 -1.48 -19.28
N ALA A 123 11.47 -0.70 -19.14
CA ALA A 123 11.53 0.76 -18.98
C ALA A 123 12.21 1.19 -17.66
N ALA A 124 11.99 0.42 -16.59
CA ALA A 124 12.53 0.65 -15.25
C ALA A 124 14.06 0.73 -15.20
N ARG A 125 14.78 0.21 -16.20
CA ARG A 125 16.24 0.31 -16.31
C ARG A 125 16.74 1.75 -16.51
N GLU A 126 15.87 2.62 -16.99
CA GLU A 126 16.18 4.03 -17.26
C GLU A 126 15.63 4.96 -16.16
N PHE A 127 14.98 4.42 -15.13
CA PHE A 127 14.42 5.23 -14.07
C PHE A 127 15.53 5.82 -13.19
N GLU A 128 15.30 7.04 -12.72
CA GLU A 128 16.07 7.58 -11.62
C GLU A 128 15.81 6.75 -10.35
N ARG A 129 16.85 6.58 -9.52
CA ARG A 129 16.70 5.86 -8.26
C ARG A 129 15.72 6.60 -7.35
N PRO A 130 14.75 5.91 -6.73
CA PRO A 130 13.82 6.54 -5.82
C PRO A 130 14.57 7.09 -4.59
N PRO A 131 14.07 8.18 -3.99
CA PRO A 131 14.52 8.63 -2.68
C PRO A 131 14.42 7.52 -1.64
N ARG A 132 15.33 7.54 -0.66
CA ARG A 132 15.28 6.61 0.48
C ARG A 132 14.17 7.05 1.43
N ILE A 133 13.42 6.08 1.94
CA ILE A 133 12.46 6.29 3.02
C ILE A 133 13.13 5.92 4.34
N GLU A 134 13.05 6.82 5.32
CA GLU A 134 13.52 6.57 6.68
C GLU A 134 12.46 5.77 7.44
N LEU A 135 12.68 4.47 7.58
CA LEU A 135 11.74 3.57 8.24
C LEU A 135 12.01 3.55 9.76
N PRO A 136 11.04 3.96 10.59
CA PRO A 136 11.15 3.90 12.03
C PRO A 136 11.03 2.44 12.51
N SER A 137 11.62 2.15 13.67
CA SER A 137 11.38 0.88 14.36
C SER A 137 9.93 0.78 14.87
N PRO A 138 9.41 -0.43 15.15
CA PRO A 138 8.05 -0.57 15.67
C PRO A 138 7.77 0.27 16.92
N GLY A 139 8.72 0.36 17.85
CA GLY A 139 8.55 1.19 19.06
C GLY A 139 8.58 2.69 18.80
N GLU A 140 9.19 3.15 17.70
CA GLU A 140 9.14 4.56 17.30
C GLU A 140 7.82 4.92 16.60
N LEU A 141 7.10 3.94 16.04
CA LEU A 141 5.74 4.11 15.50
C LEU A 141 4.66 4.09 16.60
N GLU A 142 4.98 3.57 17.79
CA GLU A 142 4.07 3.55 18.94
C GLU A 142 4.11 4.91 19.65
N LEU A 143 3.34 5.86 19.12
CA LEU A 143 3.22 7.19 19.73
C LEU A 143 2.36 7.17 21.01
N ASP A 144 2.68 8.06 21.94
CA ASP A 144 1.91 8.21 23.16
C ASP A 144 0.64 9.05 22.91
N THR A 145 -0.52 8.46 23.19
CA THR A 145 -1.79 9.21 23.22
C THR A 145 -1.86 10.03 24.51
N VAL A 146 -1.64 11.35 24.40
CA VAL A 146 -1.60 12.26 25.56
C VAL A 146 -2.94 12.98 25.81
N ILE A 147 -3.79 13.09 24.80
CA ILE A 147 -5.17 13.60 24.91
C ILE A 147 -6.14 12.76 24.07
N LEU A 148 -7.43 12.85 24.35
CA LEU A 148 -8.43 12.08 23.62
C LEU A 148 -8.48 12.48 22.14
N PRO A 149 -8.55 11.52 21.19
CA PRO A 149 -8.60 11.81 19.76
C PRO A 149 -9.74 12.74 19.35
N ARG A 150 -10.88 12.67 20.04
CA ARG A 150 -12.00 13.58 19.83
C ARG A 150 -11.62 15.02 20.19
N ASP A 151 -10.94 15.20 21.31
CA ASP A 151 -10.65 16.53 21.87
C ASP A 151 -9.54 17.21 21.07
N SER A 152 -8.54 16.46 20.61
CA SER A 152 -7.52 16.98 19.68
C SER A 152 -8.10 17.34 18.31
N PHE A 153 -8.93 16.47 17.74
CA PHE A 153 -9.49 16.68 16.40
C PHE A 153 -10.47 17.87 16.32
N PHE A 154 -11.31 18.04 17.35
CA PHE A 154 -12.26 19.18 17.42
C PHE A 154 -11.73 20.38 18.20
N GLY A 155 -10.51 20.29 18.75
CA GLY A 155 -9.88 21.33 19.55
C GLY A 155 -9.32 22.49 18.71
N ALA A 156 -8.76 23.47 19.41
CA ALA A 156 -7.97 24.51 18.76
C ALA A 156 -6.68 23.89 18.20
N ALA A 157 -6.36 24.23 16.96
CA ALA A 157 -5.19 23.70 16.27
C ALA A 157 -4.52 24.78 15.43
N GLU A 158 -3.22 24.62 15.23
CA GLU A 158 -2.38 25.45 14.37
C GLU A 158 -1.56 24.58 13.41
N MET A 159 -1.10 25.17 12.31
CA MET A 159 -0.12 24.54 11.42
C MET A 159 1.28 24.98 11.82
N VAL A 160 2.15 24.04 12.12
CA VAL A 160 3.57 24.31 12.42
C VAL A 160 4.47 23.69 11.36
N PRO A 161 5.63 24.29 11.04
CA PRO A 161 6.64 23.64 10.21
C PRO A 161 7.07 22.31 10.83
N ALA A 162 7.45 21.33 9.99
CA ALA A 162 7.89 20.01 10.43
C ALA A 162 9.01 20.07 11.49
N GLU A 163 9.91 21.04 11.39
CA GLU A 163 11.03 21.25 12.31
C GLU A 163 10.58 21.66 13.72
N GLN A 164 9.30 22.00 13.91
CA GLN A 164 8.69 22.40 15.18
C GLN A 164 7.58 21.44 15.62
N ALA A 165 7.37 20.35 14.90
CA ALA A 165 6.26 19.42 15.14
C ALA A 165 6.59 18.37 16.21
N ALA A 166 7.86 18.00 16.38
CA ALA A 166 8.26 17.02 17.40
C ALA A 166 7.91 17.51 18.82
N GLY A 167 7.37 16.62 19.65
CA GLY A 167 6.84 16.92 20.99
C GLY A 167 5.51 17.67 20.99
N ARG A 168 4.90 17.92 19.82
CA ARG A 168 3.56 18.51 19.72
C ARG A 168 2.52 17.41 19.54
N VAL A 169 1.30 17.69 19.98
CA VAL A 169 0.19 16.76 19.88
C VAL A 169 -0.51 16.93 18.54
N SER A 170 -0.61 15.87 17.76
CA SER A 170 -1.30 15.89 16.47
C SER A 170 -2.79 16.22 16.65
N ALA A 171 -3.30 17.11 15.80
CA ALA A 171 -4.72 17.43 15.69
C ALA A 171 -5.38 16.76 14.47
N GLU A 172 -4.64 15.94 13.72
CA GLU A 172 -5.14 15.22 12.54
C GLU A 172 -4.62 13.78 12.46
N GLN A 173 -5.28 12.99 11.62
CA GLN A 173 -4.82 11.66 11.27
C GLN A 173 -3.81 11.75 10.12
N ILE A 174 -2.77 10.92 10.14
CA ILE A 174 -1.80 10.83 9.05
C ILE A 174 -1.62 9.36 8.68
N THR A 175 -2.19 8.98 7.55
CA THR A 175 -2.16 7.59 7.07
C THR A 175 -1.26 7.44 5.84
N PRO A 176 -0.05 6.86 5.98
CA PRO A 176 0.78 6.51 4.84
C PRO A 176 0.12 5.39 4.03
N TYR A 177 0.04 5.57 2.72
CA TYR A 177 -0.41 4.54 1.80
C TYR A 177 0.71 4.00 0.95
N PRO A 178 0.99 2.68 1.07
CA PRO A 178 0.57 1.71 2.10
C PRO A 178 1.44 1.83 3.38
N SER A 179 1.01 1.32 4.54
CA SER A 179 0.00 0.25 4.76
C SER A 179 -1.47 0.68 4.72
N GLY A 180 -1.81 1.96 4.74
CA GLY A 180 -3.18 2.41 4.92
C GLY A 180 -3.68 2.31 6.37
N VAL A 181 -2.78 2.01 7.30
CA VAL A 181 -2.98 2.13 8.74
C VAL A 181 -2.42 3.48 9.18
N PRO A 182 -3.13 4.27 9.99
CA PRO A 182 -2.63 5.54 10.49
C PRO A 182 -1.28 5.37 11.18
N ALA A 183 -0.28 6.15 10.77
CA ALA A 183 0.99 6.28 11.50
C ALA A 183 0.87 7.31 12.63
N VAL A 184 -0.11 8.20 12.53
CA VAL A 184 -0.48 9.16 13.58
C VAL A 184 -2.00 9.22 13.63
N VAL A 185 -2.57 9.14 14.83
CA VAL A 185 -3.95 9.52 15.09
C VAL A 185 -4.01 10.81 15.91
N PRO A 186 -5.12 11.59 15.81
CA PRO A 186 -5.27 12.78 16.64
C PRO A 186 -5.09 12.46 18.13
N GLY A 187 -4.39 13.32 18.86
CA GLY A 187 -4.15 13.18 20.30
C GLY A 187 -2.84 12.47 20.66
N GLU A 188 -2.12 11.96 19.68
CA GLU A 188 -0.77 11.43 19.85
C GLU A 188 0.30 12.53 19.80
N GLU A 189 1.32 12.39 20.63
CA GLU A 189 2.51 13.25 20.60
C GLU A 189 3.47 12.80 19.48
N LEU A 190 3.81 13.72 18.58
CA LEU A 190 4.69 13.45 17.44
C LEU A 190 6.15 13.30 17.89
N ASN A 191 6.86 12.33 17.33
CA ASN A 191 8.32 12.20 17.49
C ASN A 191 9.05 12.45 16.15
N ASP A 192 10.36 12.65 16.22
CA ASP A 192 11.19 12.91 15.04
C ASP A 192 11.14 11.77 14.01
N ALA A 193 11.16 10.52 14.47
CA ALA A 193 11.20 9.35 13.61
C ALA A 193 9.96 9.23 12.70
N VAL A 194 8.77 9.49 13.25
CA VAL A 194 7.51 9.50 12.48
C VAL A 194 7.46 10.69 11.53
N ILE A 195 7.93 11.87 11.96
CA ILE A 195 8.00 13.05 11.09
C ILE A 195 8.91 12.78 9.88
N ASP A 196 10.11 12.25 10.11
CA ASP A 196 11.09 11.94 9.07
C ASP A 196 10.59 10.83 8.13
N TYR A 197 9.92 9.83 8.66
CA TYR A 197 9.26 8.78 7.88
C TYR A 197 8.21 9.33 6.92
N LEU A 198 7.30 10.16 7.43
CA LEU A 198 6.21 10.73 6.65
C LEU A 198 6.73 11.67 5.57
N ARG A 199 7.75 12.50 5.88
CA ARG A 199 8.39 13.41 4.92
C ARG A 199 9.15 12.65 3.83
N SER A 200 10.08 11.78 4.23
CA SER A 200 10.88 11.00 3.27
C SER A 200 10.00 10.09 2.41
N GLY A 201 8.92 9.56 2.97
CA GLY A 201 7.93 8.82 2.22
C GLY A 201 7.18 9.69 1.20
N ALA A 202 6.69 10.88 1.59
CA ALA A 202 6.01 11.80 0.67
C ALA A 202 6.92 12.22 -0.50
N ASP A 203 8.20 12.45 -0.24
CA ASP A 203 9.23 12.75 -1.24
C ASP A 203 9.49 11.55 -2.17
N ALA A 204 9.41 10.33 -1.64
CA ALA A 204 9.55 9.09 -2.41
C ALA A 204 8.30 8.68 -3.21
N GLY A 205 7.19 9.43 -3.12
CA GLY A 205 5.94 9.15 -3.83
C GLY A 205 4.87 8.42 -3.02
N MET A 206 5.05 8.27 -1.70
CA MET A 206 4.03 7.76 -0.79
C MET A 206 2.81 8.68 -0.78
N THR A 207 1.62 8.09 -0.85
CA THR A 207 0.37 8.87 -0.80
C THR A 207 -0.04 9.10 0.65
N LEU A 208 -0.37 10.36 0.98
CA LEU A 208 -0.85 10.79 2.28
C LEU A 208 -2.17 11.56 2.09
N PRO A 209 -3.33 10.89 2.15
CA PRO A 209 -4.62 11.50 1.80
C PRO A 209 -5.25 12.30 2.95
N ASP A 210 -4.89 11.99 4.19
CA ASP A 210 -5.50 12.55 5.39
C ASP A 210 -4.95 13.93 5.82
N PRO A 211 -3.61 14.17 5.83
CA PRO A 211 -3.07 15.38 6.43
C PRO A 211 -3.44 16.63 5.63
N SER A 212 -3.56 17.75 6.33
CA SER A 212 -3.82 19.07 5.74
C SER A 212 -2.73 19.49 4.74
N ASP A 213 -1.50 19.02 4.94
CA ASP A 213 -0.38 19.15 4.00
C ASP A 213 0.14 17.76 3.57
N PRO A 214 -0.26 17.24 2.39
CA PRO A 214 0.20 15.95 1.88
C PRO A 214 1.71 15.85 1.60
N LYS A 215 2.43 16.98 1.55
CA LYS A 215 3.90 17.02 1.39
C LYS A 215 4.63 17.02 2.73
N MET A 216 3.90 17.05 3.85
CA MET A 216 4.43 16.98 5.21
C MET A 216 5.48 18.06 5.51
N HIS A 217 5.37 19.22 4.88
CA HIS A 217 6.19 20.38 5.26
C HIS A 217 5.64 21.05 6.52
N HIS A 218 4.33 20.96 6.74
CA HIS A 218 3.66 21.43 7.94
C HIS A 218 2.78 20.34 8.57
N PHE A 219 2.60 20.43 9.88
CA PHE A 219 1.80 19.51 10.67
C PHE A 219 0.72 20.29 11.40
N ARG A 220 -0.51 19.76 11.41
CA ARG A 220 -1.59 20.30 12.20
C ARG A 220 -1.52 19.78 13.63
N VAL A 221 -1.28 20.66 14.58
CA VAL A 221 -1.07 20.31 16.00
C VAL A 221 -2.00 21.09 16.91
N VAL A 222 -2.27 20.56 18.09
CA VAL A 222 -3.07 21.25 19.12
C VAL A 222 -2.32 22.49 19.63
N THR A 223 -3.06 23.58 19.83
CA THR A 223 -2.56 24.86 20.37
C THR A 223 -2.38 24.81 21.88
#